data_AF-A0A3B8XAK4-F1
#
_entry.id   AF-A0A3B8XAK4-F1
#
_cell.length_a   1.000
_cell.length_b   1.000
_cell.length_c   1.000
_cell.angle_alpha   90.00
_cell.angle_beta   90.00
_cell.angle_gamma   90.00
#
_symmetry.space_group_name_H-M   'P 1'
#
loop_
_entity.id
_entity.type
_entity.pdbx_description
1 polymer ?
#
loop_
_entity_poly.entity_id
_entity_poly.type
_entity_poly.pdbx_seq_one_letter_code
_entity_poly.pdbx_strand_id
1 'polypeptide(L)'
;AGKKVVNLPVKRVADGANTTYMLVKRAGVVAFKKDNYQDVISSTTEGQIKYLVNSADVRNSELKGKSVKEFLAALDAAAADERTTVKSTEIVAYASPEGPEGNNNKLSENRSASANKAWKKVTKGHEAVDPTLRSVGEDWEGFQQLVQESDLEDKNLILRVLSMYSDPAVRENEIRNMSQVFTALKGEVLPELRRARLIANVEYKNYTNEELISLLQNNESVLDEEALLRVASVIKDEAQKESIYKKAIERFGSDRAQYNLAVLYLNQGKDAKAEAGLAEVKTVDADVINAKGVVALRKDDFKTAEQCFRQSGTDEAKANLGTVLILTGQYEEAARVLEQPKGCCHNSVLALILTDKLDKALKTAHCGDPKVWYLKAIIAARQGKAADVKTNLEKAFKNPQLKERAARDIEFAGYEF
;
A
#
# COMPACT_ATOMS: atom_id res chain seq x y z
N ALA A 1 54.59 64.11 2.52
CA ALA A 1 53.46 64.36 3.43
C ALA A 1 52.97 63.03 4.00
N GLY A 2 53.12 62.80 5.31
CA GLY A 2 52.67 61.57 5.96
C GLY A 2 51.13 61.51 6.04
N LYS A 3 50.53 60.38 5.65
CA LYS A 3 49.09 60.15 5.78
C LYS A 3 48.70 60.21 7.26
N LYS A 4 47.91 61.22 7.65
CA LYS A 4 47.27 61.25 8.97
C LYS A 4 46.22 60.15 9.02
N VAL A 5 46.46 59.12 9.83
CA VAL A 5 45.44 58.12 10.18
C VAL A 5 44.65 58.67 11.36
N VAL A 6 43.34 58.85 11.17
CA VAL A 6 42.41 59.25 12.23
C VAL A 6 41.78 57.97 12.79
N ASN A 7 42.09 57.65 14.04
CA ASN A 7 41.42 56.55 14.76
C ASN A 7 40.05 57.03 15.23
N LEU A 8 38.99 56.46 14.66
CA LEU A 8 37.62 56.67 15.13
C LEU A 8 37.33 55.77 16.34
N PRO A 9 36.50 56.23 17.30
CA PRO A 9 36.08 55.40 18.42
C PRO A 9 35.24 54.22 17.93
N VAL A 10 35.55 53.02 18.43
CA VAL A 10 34.80 51.80 18.15
C VAL A 10 33.45 51.89 18.87
N LYS A 11 32.35 51.92 18.09
CA LYS A 11 30.98 51.88 18.62
C LYS A 11 30.40 50.48 18.41
N ARG A 12 30.03 49.80 19.50
CA ARG A 12 29.34 48.50 19.44
C ARG A 12 27.97 48.70 18.78
N VAL A 13 27.72 48.00 17.68
CA VAL A 13 26.47 48.12 16.89
C VAL A 13 25.48 46.98 17.13
N ALA A 14 25.97 45.79 17.50
CA ALA A 14 25.15 44.62 17.85
C ALA A 14 26.00 43.60 18.62
N ASP A 15 25.31 42.67 19.30
CA ASP A 15 25.93 41.56 20.04
C ASP A 15 26.11 40.31 19.17
N GLY A 16 25.32 40.20 18.10
CA GLY A 16 25.35 39.10 17.16
C GLY A 16 24.14 39.12 16.23
N ALA A 17 24.04 38.12 15.36
CA ALA A 17 22.89 37.88 14.52
C ALA A 17 22.20 36.57 14.94
N ASN A 18 20.87 36.61 15.09
CA ASN A 18 20.11 35.41 15.37
C ASN A 18 20.06 34.52 14.12
N THR A 19 20.58 33.30 14.24
CA THR A 19 20.61 32.31 13.14
C THR A 19 19.82 31.04 13.49
N THR A 20 18.84 31.15 14.39
CA THR A 20 18.05 30.01 14.88
C THR A 20 17.38 29.24 13.74
N TYR A 21 16.93 29.92 12.67
CA TYR A 21 16.37 29.27 11.47
C TYR A 21 17.36 28.29 10.80
N MET A 22 18.67 28.52 10.92
CA MET A 22 19.72 27.65 10.37
C MET A 22 19.88 26.34 11.16
N LEU A 23 19.11 26.12 12.24
CA LEU A 23 19.00 24.81 12.89
C LEU A 23 18.11 23.84 12.11
N VAL A 24 17.46 24.28 11.03
CA VAL A 24 16.57 23.45 10.21
C VAL A 24 17.29 22.20 9.69
N LYS A 25 16.61 21.05 9.76
CA LYS A 25 17.08 19.83 9.09
C LYS A 25 16.71 19.91 7.62
N ARG A 26 17.73 20.06 6.76
CA ARG A 26 17.59 20.33 5.31
C ARG A 26 17.81 19.13 4.38
N ALA A 27 18.00 17.92 4.92
CA ALA A 27 18.29 16.74 4.10
C ALA A 27 17.11 16.33 3.20
N GLY A 28 15.88 16.74 3.52
CA GLY A 28 14.66 16.26 2.88
C GLY A 28 14.30 14.84 3.31
N VAL A 29 13.01 14.55 3.28
CA VAL A 29 12.42 13.26 3.64
C VAL A 29 11.89 12.60 2.36
N VAL A 30 12.31 11.36 2.14
CA VAL A 30 11.84 10.50 1.05
C VAL A 30 11.58 9.11 1.61
N ALA A 31 10.58 8.43 1.06
CA ALA A 31 10.22 7.07 1.43
C ALA A 31 10.41 6.14 0.23
N PHE A 32 10.85 4.90 0.51
CA PHE A 32 10.82 3.83 -0.47
C PHE A 32 9.37 3.42 -0.74
N LYS A 33 9.03 3.15 -1.99
CA LYS A 33 7.78 2.48 -2.37
C LYS A 33 7.84 1.03 -1.90
N LYS A 34 6.76 0.57 -1.27
CA LYS A 34 6.61 -0.81 -0.78
C LYS A 34 6.50 -1.79 -1.94
N ASP A 35 6.98 -3.01 -1.75
CA ASP A 35 6.60 -4.15 -2.57
C ASP A 35 5.13 -4.54 -2.35
N ASN A 36 4.57 -5.26 -3.31
CA ASN A 36 3.28 -5.93 -3.24
C ASN A 36 3.44 -7.45 -3.07
N TYR A 37 4.59 -7.90 -2.53
CA TYR A 37 4.85 -9.31 -2.36
C TYR A 37 3.89 -9.91 -1.34
N GLN A 38 3.20 -10.97 -1.73
CA GLN A 38 2.24 -11.67 -0.89
C GLN A 38 2.90 -12.93 -0.33
N ASP A 39 2.97 -13.02 1.00
CA ASP A 39 3.51 -14.19 1.69
C ASP A 39 2.60 -15.42 1.49
N VAL A 40 1.31 -15.19 1.23
CA VAL A 40 0.31 -16.21 0.91
C VAL A 40 -0.54 -15.72 -0.26
N ILE A 41 -0.66 -16.55 -1.30
CA ILE A 41 -1.53 -16.30 -2.45
C ILE A 41 -2.74 -17.22 -2.34
N SER A 42 -3.92 -16.64 -2.22
CA SER A 42 -5.18 -17.38 -2.20
C SER A 42 -5.74 -17.53 -3.62
N SER A 43 -6.20 -18.74 -3.94
CA SER A 43 -6.88 -19.04 -5.21
C SER A 43 -8.03 -20.01 -4.96
N THR A 44 -8.97 -20.05 -5.90
CA THR A 44 -10.10 -20.99 -5.86
C THR A 44 -10.05 -21.90 -7.08
N THR A 45 -10.32 -23.18 -6.86
CA THR A 45 -10.60 -24.12 -7.95
C THR A 45 -12.00 -24.67 -7.79
N GLU A 46 -12.67 -24.92 -8.91
CA GLU A 46 -14.09 -25.24 -8.91
C GLU A 46 -14.45 -26.39 -9.85
N GLY A 47 -15.36 -27.23 -9.36
CA GLY A 47 -16.09 -28.22 -10.14
C GLY A 47 -17.59 -28.00 -10.04
N GLN A 48 -18.36 -28.64 -10.91
CA GLN A 48 -19.81 -28.54 -10.91
C GLN A 48 -20.47 -29.89 -11.11
N ILE A 49 -21.54 -30.14 -10.36
CA ILE A 49 -22.48 -31.22 -10.58
C ILE A 49 -23.75 -30.61 -11.16
N LYS A 50 -24.12 -30.97 -12.39
CA LYS A 50 -25.38 -30.51 -13.00
C LYS A 50 -26.55 -31.41 -12.60
N TYR A 51 -27.74 -30.82 -12.57
CA TYR A 51 -28.98 -31.49 -12.23
C TYR A 51 -30.01 -31.38 -13.35
N LEU A 52 -30.90 -32.36 -13.42
CA LEU A 52 -32.11 -32.24 -14.25
C LEU A 52 -33.06 -31.20 -13.64
N VAL A 53 -33.97 -30.70 -14.47
CA VAL A 53 -35.03 -29.79 -14.04
C VAL A 53 -35.82 -30.40 -12.87
N ASN A 54 -36.09 -29.60 -11.85
CA ASN A 54 -36.83 -30.00 -10.64
C ASN A 54 -36.31 -31.27 -9.92
N SER A 55 -35.05 -31.67 -10.16
CA SER A 55 -34.43 -32.82 -9.50
C SER A 55 -33.24 -32.39 -8.65
N ALA A 56 -33.05 -33.10 -7.53
CA ALA A 56 -31.87 -33.03 -6.69
C ALA A 56 -31.03 -34.33 -6.77
N ASP A 57 -31.34 -35.23 -7.70
CA ASP A 57 -30.64 -36.51 -7.83
C ASP A 57 -29.33 -36.33 -8.58
N VAL A 58 -28.24 -36.77 -7.94
CA VAL A 58 -26.90 -36.74 -8.53
C VAL A 58 -26.74 -37.92 -9.49
N ARG A 59 -26.51 -37.64 -10.76
CA ARG A 59 -26.27 -38.66 -11.78
C ARG A 59 -24.80 -39.08 -11.79
N ASN A 60 -24.54 -40.38 -11.91
CA ASN A 60 -23.16 -40.90 -11.98
C ASN A 60 -22.36 -40.34 -13.17
N SER A 61 -23.03 -39.95 -14.27
CA SER A 61 -22.38 -39.32 -15.41
C SER A 61 -21.78 -37.96 -15.06
N GLU A 62 -22.45 -37.18 -14.20
CA GLU A 62 -21.99 -35.86 -13.76
C GLU A 62 -20.77 -35.97 -12.86
N LEU A 63 -20.75 -36.97 -11.97
CA LEU A 63 -19.60 -37.25 -11.12
C LEU A 63 -18.34 -37.66 -11.89
N LYS A 64 -18.50 -38.12 -13.14
CA LYS A 64 -17.40 -38.49 -14.05
C LYS A 64 -17.21 -37.47 -15.17
N GLY A 65 -17.96 -36.36 -15.12
CA GLY A 65 -17.93 -35.30 -16.09
C GLY A 65 -16.60 -34.54 -16.06
N LYS A 66 -16.37 -33.75 -17.11
CA LYS A 66 -15.13 -32.96 -17.27
C LYS A 66 -14.89 -32.03 -16.08
N SER A 67 -15.91 -31.27 -15.65
CA SER A 67 -15.79 -30.29 -14.57
C SER A 67 -15.36 -30.91 -13.23
N VAL A 68 -15.92 -32.06 -12.85
CA VAL A 68 -15.51 -32.76 -11.62
C VAL A 68 -14.09 -33.32 -11.74
N LYS A 69 -13.69 -33.83 -12.92
CA LYS A 69 -12.32 -34.32 -13.14
C LYS A 69 -11.28 -33.21 -13.06
N GLU A 70 -11.57 -32.05 -13.63
CA GLU A 70 -10.67 -30.88 -13.57
C GLU A 70 -10.52 -30.37 -12.14
N PHE A 71 -11.61 -30.34 -11.38
CA PHE A 71 -11.57 -30.03 -9.94
C PHE A 71 -10.69 -31.01 -9.16
N LEU A 72 -10.87 -32.32 -9.35
CA LEU A 72 -10.07 -33.34 -8.67
C LEU A 72 -8.58 -33.25 -9.05
N ALA A 73 -8.29 -33.02 -10.34
CA ALA A 73 -6.91 -32.84 -10.79
C ALA A 73 -6.25 -31.59 -10.17
N ALA A 74 -7.02 -30.51 -9.97
CA ALA A 74 -6.54 -29.32 -9.27
C ALA A 74 -6.26 -29.59 -7.78
N LEU A 75 -7.08 -30.41 -7.11
CA LEU A 75 -6.81 -30.85 -5.74
C LEU A 75 -5.54 -31.69 -5.66
N ASP A 76 -5.33 -32.62 -6.60
CA ASP A 76 -4.13 -33.45 -6.63
C ASP A 76 -2.87 -32.61 -6.90
N ALA A 77 -2.95 -31.63 -7.79
CA ALA A 77 -1.86 -30.70 -8.05
C ALA A 77 -1.52 -29.87 -6.80
N ALA A 78 -2.55 -29.41 -6.07
CA ALA A 78 -2.37 -28.67 -4.82
C ALA A 78 -1.75 -29.55 -3.71
N ALA A 79 -2.12 -30.82 -3.62
CA ALA A 79 -1.57 -31.77 -2.66
C ALA A 79 -0.12 -32.19 -2.97
N ALA A 80 0.26 -32.20 -4.25
CA ALA A 80 1.60 -32.56 -4.69
C ALA A 80 2.64 -31.44 -4.47
N ASP A 81 2.20 -30.20 -4.26
CA ASP A 81 3.06 -29.05 -4.00
C ASP A 81 3.18 -28.78 -2.49
N GLU A 82 4.38 -28.94 -1.95
CA GLU A 82 4.69 -28.74 -0.52
C GLU A 82 4.41 -27.32 -0.02
N ARG A 83 4.31 -26.33 -0.93
CA ARG A 83 3.98 -24.94 -0.59
C ARG A 83 2.50 -24.62 -0.72
N THR A 84 1.69 -25.55 -1.23
CA THR A 84 0.26 -25.36 -1.41
C THR A 84 -0.53 -26.10 -0.33
N THR A 85 -1.66 -25.53 0.09
CA THR A 85 -2.56 -26.19 1.05
C THR A 85 -4.01 -25.89 0.72
N VAL A 86 -4.85 -26.93 0.70
CA VAL A 86 -6.31 -26.78 0.62
C VAL A 86 -6.84 -26.35 1.99
N LYS A 87 -7.25 -25.09 2.12
CA LYS A 87 -7.66 -24.50 3.40
C LYS A 87 -9.09 -24.84 3.76
N SER A 88 -9.97 -24.81 2.78
CA SER A 88 -11.38 -25.13 2.96
C SER A 88 -11.98 -25.60 1.65
N THR A 89 -13.09 -26.31 1.78
CA THR A 89 -13.93 -26.74 0.67
C THR A 89 -15.36 -26.30 0.94
N GLU A 90 -16.10 -26.01 -0.12
CA GLU A 90 -17.48 -25.55 -0.05
C GLU A 90 -18.32 -26.25 -1.11
N ILE A 91 -19.57 -26.53 -0.76
CA ILE A 91 -20.60 -26.95 -1.70
C ILE A 91 -21.67 -25.88 -1.71
N VAL A 92 -21.79 -25.18 -2.85
CA VAL A 92 -22.79 -24.14 -3.04
C VAL A 92 -23.80 -24.61 -4.08
N ALA A 93 -25.03 -24.87 -3.64
CA ALA A 93 -26.09 -25.41 -4.49
C ALA A 93 -27.14 -24.36 -4.86
N TYR A 94 -27.61 -24.46 -6.09
CA TYR A 94 -28.53 -23.50 -6.71
C TYR A 94 -29.74 -24.22 -7.33
N ALA A 95 -30.83 -23.48 -7.45
CA ALA A 95 -31.96 -23.75 -8.30
C ALA A 95 -31.97 -22.77 -9.48
N SER A 96 -32.49 -23.21 -10.61
CA SER A 96 -32.81 -22.31 -11.72
C SER A 96 -34.12 -21.58 -11.41
N PRO A 97 -34.33 -20.34 -11.90
CA PRO A 97 -35.57 -19.58 -11.73
C PRO A 97 -36.68 -20.14 -12.63
N GLU A 98 -37.08 -21.38 -12.35
CA GLU A 98 -38.02 -22.19 -13.14
C GLU A 98 -39.17 -22.74 -12.29
N GLY A 99 -39.43 -22.15 -11.14
CA GLY A 99 -40.54 -22.50 -10.26
C GLY A 99 -40.72 -21.48 -9.14
N PRO A 100 -41.79 -21.58 -8.34
CA PRO A 100 -42.00 -20.66 -7.21
C PRO A 100 -40.78 -20.61 -6.30
N GLU A 101 -40.39 -19.42 -5.86
CA GLU A 101 -39.20 -19.17 -5.04
C GLU A 101 -39.06 -20.15 -3.87
N GLY A 102 -40.14 -20.38 -3.10
CA GLY A 102 -40.13 -21.34 -1.98
C GLY A 102 -39.80 -22.78 -2.38
N ASN A 103 -40.21 -23.21 -3.57
CA ASN A 103 -39.86 -24.53 -4.11
C ASN A 103 -38.39 -24.57 -4.55
N ASN A 104 -37.88 -23.49 -5.16
CA ASN A 104 -36.49 -23.36 -5.60
C ASN A 104 -35.51 -23.30 -4.42
N ASN A 105 -35.90 -22.62 -3.34
CA ASN A 105 -35.15 -22.62 -2.08
C ASN A 105 -35.00 -24.04 -1.54
N LYS A 106 -36.11 -24.78 -1.40
CA LYS A 106 -36.11 -26.18 -0.96
C LYS A 106 -35.34 -27.10 -1.93
N LEU A 107 -35.43 -26.85 -3.24
CA LEU A 107 -34.69 -27.61 -4.24
C LEU A 107 -33.18 -27.41 -4.11
N SER A 108 -32.73 -26.18 -3.88
CA SER A 108 -31.32 -25.86 -3.67
C SER A 108 -30.77 -26.50 -2.39
N GLU A 109 -31.55 -26.53 -1.30
CA GLU A 109 -31.20 -27.24 -0.06
C GLU A 109 -31.04 -28.75 -0.30
N ASN A 110 -31.99 -29.37 -1.02
CA ASN A 110 -31.93 -30.79 -1.36
C ASN A 110 -30.72 -31.11 -2.26
N ARG A 111 -30.38 -30.22 -3.20
CA ARG A 111 -29.18 -30.35 -4.04
C ARG A 111 -27.90 -30.22 -3.22
N SER A 112 -27.86 -29.31 -2.26
CA SER A 112 -26.73 -29.20 -1.33
C SER A 112 -26.53 -30.51 -0.56
N ALA A 113 -27.61 -31.07 -0.02
CA ALA A 113 -27.57 -32.34 0.71
C ALA A 113 -27.16 -33.53 -0.16
N SER A 114 -27.64 -33.60 -1.42
CA SER A 114 -27.29 -34.68 -2.33
C SER A 114 -25.85 -34.57 -2.87
N ALA A 115 -25.38 -33.35 -3.15
CA ALA A 115 -23.99 -33.07 -3.49
C ALA A 115 -23.06 -33.44 -2.33
N ASN A 116 -23.41 -33.10 -1.09
CA ASN A 116 -22.64 -33.50 0.09
C ASN A 116 -22.56 -35.02 0.26
N LYS A 117 -23.66 -35.74 0.03
CA LYS A 117 -23.63 -37.21 0.02
C LYS A 117 -22.70 -37.77 -1.07
N ALA A 118 -22.64 -37.10 -2.23
CA ALA A 118 -21.76 -37.47 -3.33
C ALA A 118 -20.30 -37.08 -3.08
N TRP A 119 -20.02 -36.06 -2.26
CA TRP A 119 -18.69 -35.53 -1.99
C TRP A 119 -17.68 -36.62 -1.65
N LYS A 120 -17.96 -37.41 -0.60
CA LYS A 120 -17.07 -38.49 -0.14
C LYS A 120 -16.79 -39.54 -1.21
N LYS A 121 -17.69 -39.71 -2.19
CA LYS A 121 -17.49 -40.63 -3.31
C LYS A 121 -16.60 -39.99 -4.38
N VAL A 122 -16.77 -38.70 -4.63
CA VAL A 122 -16.03 -37.93 -5.65
C VAL A 122 -14.58 -37.69 -5.20
N THR A 123 -14.36 -37.29 -3.96
CA THR A 123 -13.04 -36.96 -3.42
C THR A 123 -12.30 -38.15 -2.84
N LYS A 124 -12.82 -39.37 -3.02
CA LYS A 124 -12.18 -40.58 -2.49
C LYS A 124 -10.80 -40.77 -3.13
N GLY A 125 -9.74 -40.71 -2.32
CA GLY A 125 -8.36 -40.86 -2.77
C GLY A 125 -7.69 -39.53 -3.14
N HIS A 126 -8.37 -38.40 -2.92
CA HIS A 126 -7.88 -37.05 -3.14
C HIS A 126 -7.78 -36.33 -1.79
N GLU A 127 -6.82 -35.42 -1.65
CA GLU A 127 -6.70 -34.59 -0.45
C GLU A 127 -7.78 -33.49 -0.48
N ALA A 128 -8.83 -33.71 0.28
CA ALA A 128 -9.97 -32.80 0.36
C ALA A 128 -10.45 -32.71 1.81
N VAL A 129 -10.72 -31.49 2.27
CA VAL A 129 -11.34 -31.23 3.57
C VAL A 129 -12.86 -31.45 3.46
N ASP A 130 -13.52 -31.75 4.58
CA ASP A 130 -14.99 -31.82 4.62
C ASP A 130 -15.59 -30.44 4.29
N PRO A 131 -16.58 -30.36 3.38
CA PRO A 131 -17.05 -29.10 2.84
C PRO A 131 -18.06 -28.43 3.76
N THR A 132 -18.03 -27.10 3.78
CA THR A 132 -19.16 -26.32 4.28
C THR A 132 -20.28 -26.34 3.23
N LEU A 133 -21.53 -26.34 3.70
CA LEU A 133 -22.70 -26.44 2.83
C LEU A 133 -23.44 -25.12 2.77
N ARG A 134 -23.77 -24.66 1.56
CA ARG A 134 -24.59 -23.49 1.31
C ARG A 134 -25.63 -23.78 0.24
N SER A 135 -26.85 -23.28 0.46
CA SER A 135 -27.94 -23.26 -0.51
C SER A 135 -28.32 -21.80 -0.77
N VAL A 136 -28.41 -21.42 -2.04
CA VAL A 136 -28.65 -20.03 -2.45
C VAL A 136 -30.08 -19.79 -2.94
N GLY A 137 -30.82 -20.85 -3.29
CA GLY A 137 -32.05 -20.70 -4.05
C GLY A 137 -31.74 -20.36 -5.50
N GLU A 138 -32.36 -19.30 -6.03
CA GLU A 138 -32.20 -18.87 -7.42
C GLU A 138 -30.94 -18.05 -7.64
N ASP A 139 -30.12 -18.48 -8.60
CA ASP A 139 -28.87 -17.79 -8.96
C ASP A 139 -29.11 -16.66 -9.97
N TRP A 140 -29.70 -15.56 -9.52
CA TRP A 140 -30.00 -14.42 -10.40
C TRP A 140 -28.74 -13.73 -10.96
N GLU A 141 -27.66 -13.69 -10.19
CA GLU A 141 -26.38 -13.14 -10.62
C GLU A 141 -25.73 -14.02 -11.69
N GLY A 142 -25.64 -15.34 -11.45
CA GLY A 142 -25.15 -16.28 -12.45
C GLY A 142 -26.05 -16.37 -13.68
N PHE A 143 -27.37 -16.18 -13.52
CA PHE A 143 -28.29 -16.10 -14.67
C PHE A 143 -27.95 -14.90 -15.56
N GLN A 144 -27.74 -13.74 -14.95
CA GLN A 144 -27.35 -12.54 -15.68
C GLN A 144 -26.03 -12.74 -16.43
N GLN A 145 -25.02 -13.31 -15.77
CA GLN A 145 -23.72 -13.57 -16.39
C GLN A 145 -23.83 -14.52 -17.59
N LEU A 146 -24.52 -15.65 -17.43
CA LEU A 146 -24.71 -16.62 -18.52
C LEU A 146 -25.48 -16.02 -19.69
N VAL A 147 -26.48 -15.17 -19.45
CA VAL A 147 -27.20 -14.47 -20.52
C VAL A 147 -26.28 -13.49 -21.25
N GLN A 148 -25.41 -12.76 -20.54
CA GLN A 148 -24.45 -11.84 -21.17
C GLN A 148 -23.48 -12.57 -22.11
N GLU A 149 -22.98 -13.72 -21.65
CA GLU A 149 -22.03 -14.58 -22.36
C GLU A 149 -22.67 -15.40 -23.51
N SER A 150 -23.99 -15.58 -23.50
CA SER A 150 -24.72 -16.34 -24.52
C SER A 150 -24.84 -15.63 -25.88
N ASP A 151 -25.18 -16.41 -26.91
CA ASP A 151 -25.49 -15.96 -28.27
C ASP A 151 -26.99 -15.79 -28.53
N LEU A 152 -27.80 -15.65 -27.47
CA LEU A 152 -29.25 -15.48 -27.59
C LEU A 152 -29.60 -14.19 -28.34
N GLU A 153 -30.45 -14.31 -29.36
CA GLU A 153 -30.88 -13.19 -30.23
C GLU A 153 -31.45 -12.01 -29.42
N ASP A 154 -32.29 -12.30 -28.42
CA ASP A 154 -32.95 -11.31 -27.58
C ASP A 154 -32.30 -11.10 -26.21
N LYS A 155 -31.00 -11.39 -26.04
CA LYS A 155 -30.33 -11.28 -24.71
C LYS A 155 -30.47 -9.91 -24.05
N ASN A 156 -30.46 -8.83 -24.84
CA ASN A 156 -30.61 -7.46 -24.32
C ASN A 156 -31.97 -7.20 -23.67
N LEU A 157 -33.04 -7.89 -24.12
CA LEU A 157 -34.35 -7.78 -23.51
C LEU A 157 -34.37 -8.42 -22.12
N ILE A 158 -33.75 -9.60 -21.98
CA ILE A 158 -33.61 -10.29 -20.69
C ILE A 158 -32.79 -9.44 -19.72
N LEU A 159 -31.64 -8.92 -20.15
CA LEU A 159 -30.78 -8.08 -19.32
C LEU A 159 -31.49 -6.80 -18.86
N ARG A 160 -32.34 -6.22 -19.70
CA ARG A 160 -33.17 -5.07 -19.32
C ARG A 160 -34.14 -5.43 -18.20
N VAL A 161 -34.83 -6.55 -18.30
CA VAL A 161 -35.75 -7.02 -17.23
C VAL A 161 -35.00 -7.28 -15.93
N LEU A 162 -33.83 -7.91 -15.98
CA LEU A 162 -32.99 -8.12 -14.79
C LEU A 162 -32.53 -6.82 -14.14
N SER A 163 -32.28 -5.77 -14.93
CA SER A 163 -31.91 -4.44 -14.43
C SER A 163 -33.10 -3.63 -13.89
N MET A 164 -34.29 -3.82 -14.47
CA MET A 164 -35.48 -3.01 -14.17
C MET A 164 -36.20 -3.48 -12.91
N TYR A 165 -36.21 -4.78 -12.68
CA TYR A 165 -36.87 -5.39 -11.52
C TYR A 165 -35.82 -5.96 -10.58
N SER A 166 -35.99 -5.77 -9.28
CA SER A 166 -35.17 -6.39 -8.24
C SER A 166 -35.86 -7.58 -7.56
N ASP A 167 -37.19 -7.60 -7.59
CA ASP A 167 -38.01 -8.66 -7.00
C ASP A 167 -37.89 -9.97 -7.82
N PRO A 168 -37.49 -11.10 -7.20
CA PRO A 168 -37.32 -12.38 -7.88
C PRO A 168 -38.58 -12.89 -8.58
N ALA A 169 -39.75 -12.78 -7.94
CA ALA A 169 -41.00 -13.27 -8.49
C ALA A 169 -41.45 -12.42 -9.70
N VAL A 170 -41.24 -11.11 -9.65
CA VAL A 170 -41.49 -10.23 -10.80
C VAL A 170 -40.53 -10.54 -11.95
N ARG A 171 -39.23 -10.70 -11.68
CA ARG A 171 -38.24 -11.11 -12.70
C ARG A 171 -38.64 -12.41 -13.40
N GLU A 172 -38.96 -13.42 -12.62
CA GLU A 172 -39.35 -14.74 -13.14
C GLU A 172 -40.60 -14.64 -14.03
N ASN A 173 -41.63 -13.92 -13.60
CA ASN A 173 -42.86 -13.75 -14.37
C ASN A 173 -42.61 -13.01 -15.69
N GLU A 174 -41.87 -11.90 -15.66
CA GLU A 174 -41.57 -11.12 -16.86
C GLU A 174 -40.76 -11.95 -17.87
N ILE A 175 -39.75 -12.70 -17.41
CA ILE A 175 -38.94 -13.57 -18.27
C ILE A 175 -39.77 -14.72 -18.84
N ARG A 176 -40.64 -15.35 -18.03
CA ARG A 176 -41.52 -16.44 -18.49
C ARG A 176 -42.53 -16.01 -19.54
N ASN A 177 -43.02 -14.78 -19.46
CA ASN A 177 -43.98 -14.23 -20.42
C ASN A 177 -43.38 -14.02 -21.81
N MET A 178 -42.05 -14.00 -21.95
CA MET A 178 -41.34 -13.93 -23.23
C MET A 178 -41.24 -15.32 -23.87
N SER A 179 -42.36 -15.89 -24.32
CA SER A 179 -42.48 -17.32 -24.72
C SER A 179 -41.36 -17.89 -25.62
N GLN A 180 -40.95 -17.17 -26.68
CA GLN A 180 -39.88 -17.61 -27.59
C GLN A 180 -38.50 -17.52 -26.92
N VAL A 181 -38.21 -16.40 -26.26
CA VAL A 181 -36.97 -16.17 -25.51
C VAL A 181 -36.80 -17.19 -24.38
N PHE A 182 -37.88 -17.49 -23.65
CA PHE A 182 -37.87 -18.48 -22.57
C PHE A 182 -37.63 -19.90 -23.08
N THR A 183 -38.03 -20.21 -24.31
CA THR A 183 -37.74 -21.51 -24.92
C THR A 183 -36.25 -21.67 -25.22
N ALA A 184 -35.60 -20.62 -25.74
CA ALA A 184 -34.15 -20.62 -25.94
C ALA A 184 -33.39 -20.70 -24.61
N LEU A 185 -33.82 -19.96 -23.59
CA LEU A 185 -33.25 -20.02 -22.24
C LEU A 185 -33.30 -21.44 -21.65
N LYS A 186 -34.38 -22.20 -21.86
CA LYS A 186 -34.50 -23.59 -21.39
C LYS A 186 -33.48 -24.54 -22.02
N GLY A 187 -33.06 -24.27 -23.25
CA GLY A 187 -32.09 -25.09 -23.96
C GLY A 187 -30.65 -24.76 -23.60
N GLU A 188 -30.34 -23.48 -23.42
CA GLU A 188 -28.96 -22.99 -23.42
C GLU A 188 -28.48 -22.48 -22.05
N VAL A 189 -29.34 -21.82 -21.28
CA VAL A 189 -28.93 -21.10 -20.04
C VAL A 189 -29.41 -21.80 -18.77
N LEU A 190 -30.69 -22.15 -18.70
CA LEU A 190 -31.29 -22.76 -17.51
C LEU A 190 -30.65 -24.11 -17.12
N PRO A 191 -30.25 -24.99 -18.07
CA PRO A 191 -29.49 -26.20 -17.72
C PRO A 191 -28.19 -25.89 -16.98
N GLU A 192 -27.50 -24.81 -17.34
CA GLU A 192 -26.25 -24.41 -16.71
C GLU A 192 -26.46 -23.90 -15.28
N LEU A 193 -27.62 -23.30 -14.99
CA LEU A 193 -27.97 -22.85 -13.65
C LEU A 193 -28.33 -23.97 -12.67
N ARG A 194 -28.73 -25.14 -13.17
CA ARG A 194 -29.11 -26.29 -12.34
C ARG A 194 -27.86 -26.99 -11.83
N ARG A 195 -27.18 -26.41 -10.84
CA ARG A 195 -25.87 -26.89 -10.39
C ARG A 195 -25.65 -26.86 -8.89
N ALA A 196 -24.74 -27.71 -8.44
CA ALA A 196 -23.99 -27.52 -7.21
C ALA A 196 -22.52 -27.30 -7.58
N ARG A 197 -21.94 -26.19 -7.12
CA ARG A 197 -20.52 -25.88 -7.24
C ARG A 197 -19.77 -26.56 -6.11
N LEU A 198 -18.70 -27.24 -6.47
CA LEU A 198 -17.69 -27.80 -5.59
C LEU A 198 -16.53 -26.81 -5.62
N ILE A 199 -16.23 -26.16 -4.51
CA ILE A 199 -15.21 -25.11 -4.43
C ILE A 199 -14.14 -25.57 -3.47
N ALA A 200 -12.87 -25.39 -3.84
CA ALA A 200 -11.75 -25.55 -2.93
C ALA A 200 -10.96 -24.24 -2.89
N ASN A 201 -10.81 -23.70 -1.70
CA ASN A 201 -10.00 -22.52 -1.43
C ASN A 201 -8.59 -22.99 -1.09
N VAL A 202 -7.64 -22.59 -1.92
CA VAL A 202 -6.26 -23.03 -1.89
C VAL A 202 -5.36 -21.86 -1.55
N GLU A 203 -4.42 -22.06 -0.63
CA GLU A 203 -3.37 -21.10 -0.31
C GLU A 203 -2.02 -21.63 -0.76
N TYR A 204 -1.30 -20.85 -1.56
CA TYR A 204 0.12 -21.05 -1.85
C TYR A 204 0.94 -20.17 -0.91
N LYS A 205 1.79 -20.78 -0.09
CA LYS A 205 2.75 -20.09 0.77
C LYS A 205 3.97 -19.73 -0.05
N ASN A 206 4.17 -18.44 -0.28
CA ASN A 206 5.30 -17.93 -1.02
C ASN A 206 6.60 -18.06 -0.21
N TYR A 207 7.74 -17.81 -0.85
CA TYR A 207 9.05 -17.89 -0.20
C TYR A 207 9.17 -16.89 0.96
N THR A 208 9.77 -17.32 2.07
CA THR A 208 10.12 -16.42 3.17
C THR A 208 11.26 -15.49 2.78
N ASN A 209 11.49 -14.43 3.57
CA ASN A 209 12.60 -13.51 3.33
C ASN A 209 13.95 -14.24 3.27
N GLU A 210 14.17 -15.22 4.14
CA GLU A 210 15.40 -16.03 4.19
C GLU A 210 15.56 -16.89 2.92
N GLU A 211 14.46 -17.52 2.48
CA GLU A 211 14.45 -18.30 1.23
C GLU A 211 14.71 -17.41 0.02
N LEU A 212 14.06 -16.24 -0.06
CA LEU A 212 14.27 -15.27 -1.14
C LEU A 212 15.72 -14.78 -1.21
N ILE A 213 16.35 -14.50 -0.05
CA ILE A 213 17.77 -14.12 0.00
C ILE A 213 18.66 -15.27 -0.49
N SER A 214 18.35 -16.52 -0.12
CA SER A 214 19.08 -17.70 -0.61
C SER A 214 18.90 -17.89 -2.12
N LEU A 215 17.68 -17.72 -2.64
CA LEU A 215 17.38 -17.83 -4.07
C LEU A 215 18.10 -16.76 -4.88
N LEU A 216 18.23 -15.54 -4.36
CA LEU A 216 19.00 -14.48 -5.02
C LEU A 216 20.47 -14.90 -5.26
N GLN A 217 21.03 -15.74 -4.39
CA GLN A 217 22.41 -16.23 -4.49
C GLN A 217 22.53 -17.48 -5.37
N ASN A 218 21.55 -18.38 -5.28
CA ASN A 218 21.66 -19.74 -5.79
C ASN A 218 20.84 -20.01 -7.06
N ASN A 219 19.73 -19.30 -7.28
CA ASN A 219 18.84 -19.49 -8.42
C ASN A 219 17.99 -18.23 -8.68
N GLU A 220 18.63 -17.13 -9.04
CA GLU A 220 17.97 -15.83 -9.14
C GLU A 220 16.86 -15.78 -10.22
N SER A 221 16.96 -16.60 -11.27
CA SER A 221 15.99 -16.60 -12.39
C SER A 221 14.55 -16.89 -11.96
N VAL A 222 14.35 -17.55 -10.81
CA VAL A 222 13.00 -17.84 -10.28
C VAL A 222 12.36 -16.66 -9.57
N LEU A 223 13.13 -15.63 -9.21
CA LEU A 223 12.61 -14.43 -8.55
C LEU A 223 11.93 -13.53 -9.57
N ASP A 224 10.66 -13.19 -9.31
CA ASP A 224 9.93 -12.16 -10.04
C ASP A 224 10.26 -10.76 -9.51
N GLU A 225 9.61 -9.74 -10.06
CA GLU A 225 9.82 -8.34 -9.66
C GLU A 225 9.52 -8.12 -8.17
N GLU A 226 8.37 -8.59 -7.68
CA GLU A 226 7.93 -8.35 -6.30
C GLU A 226 8.83 -9.08 -5.29
N ALA A 227 9.32 -10.27 -5.64
CA ALA A 227 10.31 -11.00 -4.87
C ALA A 227 11.64 -10.24 -4.76
N LEU A 228 12.16 -9.69 -5.87
CA LEU A 228 13.37 -8.86 -5.83
C LEU A 228 13.18 -7.59 -4.98
N LEU A 229 12.03 -6.93 -5.10
CA LEU A 229 11.72 -5.74 -4.31
C LEU A 229 11.56 -6.06 -2.82
N ARG A 230 10.97 -7.21 -2.48
CA ARG A 230 10.90 -7.72 -1.11
C ARG A 230 12.30 -7.98 -0.55
N VAL A 231 13.19 -8.62 -1.30
CA VAL A 231 14.58 -8.84 -0.84
C VAL A 231 15.29 -7.50 -0.60
N ALA A 232 15.13 -6.54 -1.51
CA ALA A 232 15.72 -5.21 -1.35
C ALA A 232 15.19 -4.44 -0.12
N SER A 233 13.93 -4.67 0.28
CA SER A 233 13.33 -3.99 1.44
C SER A 233 13.90 -4.49 2.77
N VAL A 234 14.29 -5.78 2.86
CA VAL A 234 14.82 -6.40 4.09
C VAL A 234 16.34 -6.35 4.21
N ILE A 235 17.07 -6.24 3.09
CA ILE A 235 18.53 -6.13 3.11
C ILE A 235 18.98 -4.78 3.70
N LYS A 236 19.97 -4.86 4.60
CA LYS A 236 20.58 -3.70 5.25
C LYS A 236 21.79 -3.15 4.49
N ASP A 237 22.55 -4.03 3.82
CA ASP A 237 23.70 -3.59 3.03
C ASP A 237 23.24 -2.77 1.83
N GLU A 238 23.68 -1.53 1.76
CA GLU A 238 23.22 -0.60 0.75
C GLU A 238 23.74 -0.93 -0.65
N ALA A 239 24.91 -1.54 -0.77
CA ALA A 239 25.48 -1.92 -2.07
C ALA A 239 24.73 -3.11 -2.68
N GLN A 240 24.38 -4.10 -1.85
CA GLN A 240 23.51 -5.20 -2.24
C GLN A 240 22.11 -4.70 -2.62
N LYS A 241 21.54 -3.78 -1.84
CA LYS A 241 20.25 -3.16 -2.16
C LYS A 241 20.27 -2.43 -3.52
N GLU A 242 21.32 -1.66 -3.78
CA GLU A 242 21.55 -1.02 -5.08
C GLU A 242 21.60 -2.05 -6.22
N SER A 243 22.36 -3.15 -6.03
CA SER A 243 22.45 -4.23 -7.02
C SER A 243 21.09 -4.81 -7.33
N ILE A 244 20.28 -5.15 -6.32
CA ILE A 244 18.97 -5.77 -6.51
C ILE A 244 18.00 -4.86 -7.25
N TYR A 245 17.94 -3.57 -6.91
CA TYR A 245 17.11 -2.64 -7.67
C TYR A 245 17.54 -2.57 -9.14
N LYS A 246 18.84 -2.53 -9.43
CA LYS A 246 19.34 -2.58 -10.81
C LYS A 246 18.90 -3.84 -11.54
N LYS A 247 18.91 -5.00 -10.87
CA LYS A 247 18.42 -6.25 -11.47
C LYS A 247 16.93 -6.22 -11.78
N ALA A 248 16.11 -5.67 -10.87
CA ALA A 248 14.67 -5.51 -11.12
C ALA A 248 14.39 -4.54 -12.28
N ILE A 249 15.18 -3.48 -12.42
CA ILE A 249 15.11 -2.56 -13.56
C ILE A 249 15.48 -3.28 -14.86
N GLU A 250 16.60 -4.02 -14.88
CA GLU A 250 17.10 -4.71 -16.06
C GLU A 250 16.15 -5.82 -16.53
N ARG A 251 15.64 -6.64 -15.61
CA ARG A 251 14.84 -7.83 -15.94
C ARG A 251 13.38 -7.51 -16.23
N PHE A 252 12.81 -6.51 -15.54
CA PHE A 252 11.36 -6.25 -15.56
C PHE A 252 11.01 -4.84 -16.02
N GLY A 253 12.00 -3.96 -16.25
CA GLY A 253 11.73 -2.56 -16.56
C GLY A 253 11.01 -1.84 -15.41
N SER A 254 11.28 -2.25 -14.16
CA SER A 254 10.55 -1.84 -12.96
C SER A 254 10.72 -0.36 -12.65
N ASP A 255 9.65 0.42 -12.84
CA ASP A 255 9.56 1.82 -12.41
C ASP A 255 9.71 1.95 -10.88
N ARG A 256 9.20 0.98 -10.11
CA ARG A 256 9.28 1.00 -8.65
C ARG A 256 10.71 0.81 -8.16
N ALA A 257 11.45 -0.12 -8.77
CA ALA A 257 12.87 -0.30 -8.50
C ALA A 257 13.68 0.94 -8.91
N GLN A 258 13.37 1.55 -10.06
CA GLN A 258 14.02 2.79 -10.53
C GLN A 258 13.84 3.94 -9.53
N TYR A 259 12.62 4.17 -9.05
CA TYR A 259 12.37 5.16 -8.02
C TYR A 259 13.08 4.82 -6.70
N ASN A 260 12.99 3.58 -6.24
CA ASN A 260 13.62 3.15 -4.98
C ASN A 260 15.16 3.24 -5.03
N LEU A 261 15.76 3.00 -6.19
CA LEU A 261 17.18 3.23 -6.42
C LEU A 261 17.56 4.71 -6.28
N ALA A 262 16.74 5.61 -6.82
CA ALA A 262 16.96 7.04 -6.65
C ALA A 262 16.79 7.49 -5.19
N VAL A 263 15.82 6.94 -4.45
CA VAL A 263 15.66 7.17 -3.00
C VAL A 263 16.88 6.68 -2.23
N LEU A 264 17.43 5.51 -2.57
CA LEU A 264 18.68 5.02 -2.00
C LEU A 264 19.83 6.00 -2.22
N TYR A 265 19.97 6.54 -3.43
CA TYR A 265 20.97 7.56 -3.74
C TYR A 265 20.76 8.87 -2.97
N LEU A 266 19.52 9.33 -2.78
CA LEU A 266 19.23 10.48 -1.93
C LEU A 266 19.63 10.23 -0.48
N ASN A 267 19.37 9.03 0.06
CA ASN A 267 19.77 8.69 1.43
C ASN A 267 21.29 8.64 1.59
N GLN A 268 22.03 8.32 0.53
CA GLN A 268 23.49 8.33 0.49
C GLN A 268 24.12 9.70 0.17
N GLY A 269 23.31 10.73 -0.06
CA GLY A 269 23.79 12.06 -0.50
C GLY A 269 24.34 12.10 -1.93
N LYS A 270 24.03 11.10 -2.76
CA LYS A 270 24.45 11.00 -4.16
C LYS A 270 23.44 11.68 -5.09
N ASP A 271 23.23 12.99 -4.89
CA ASP A 271 22.12 13.74 -5.50
C ASP A 271 22.11 13.68 -7.03
N ALA A 272 23.27 13.75 -7.68
CA ALA A 272 23.37 13.65 -9.14
C ALA A 272 22.90 12.28 -9.68
N LYS A 273 23.18 11.19 -8.97
CA LYS A 273 22.70 9.86 -9.35
C LYS A 273 21.20 9.72 -9.10
N ALA A 274 20.70 10.28 -8.00
CA ALA A 274 19.28 10.30 -7.71
C ALA A 274 18.50 11.06 -8.79
N GLU A 275 18.97 12.24 -9.19
CA GLU A 275 18.36 13.05 -10.25
C GLU A 275 18.28 12.31 -11.58
N ALA A 276 19.40 11.71 -12.02
CA ALA A 276 19.43 10.88 -13.22
C ALA A 276 18.46 9.69 -13.08
N GLY A 277 18.43 9.02 -11.93
CA GLY A 277 17.53 7.91 -11.68
C GLY A 277 16.04 8.30 -11.75
N LEU A 278 15.69 9.47 -11.18
CA LEU A 278 14.31 10.01 -11.21
C LEU A 278 13.86 10.44 -12.60
N ALA A 279 14.79 10.78 -13.51
CA ALA A 279 14.47 11.13 -14.89
C ALA A 279 14.01 9.90 -15.72
N GLU A 280 14.48 8.71 -15.35
CA GLU A 280 14.15 7.44 -16.01
C GLU A 280 12.86 6.79 -15.47
N VAL A 281 12.24 7.32 -14.40
CA VAL A 281 10.97 6.80 -13.89
C VAL A 281 9.85 7.21 -14.85
N LYS A 282 9.17 6.24 -15.48
CA LYS A 282 8.15 6.53 -16.50
C LYS A 282 6.88 7.11 -15.90
N THR A 283 6.45 6.57 -14.75
CA THR A 283 5.25 7.01 -14.03
C THR A 283 5.59 8.07 -12.98
N VAL A 284 5.28 9.33 -13.29
CA VAL A 284 5.51 10.46 -12.37
C VAL A 284 4.32 10.66 -11.44
N ASP A 285 4.38 10.02 -10.28
CA ASP A 285 3.41 10.20 -9.19
C ASP A 285 3.91 11.16 -8.09
N ALA A 286 3.09 11.32 -7.04
CA ALA A 286 3.34 12.25 -5.95
C ALA A 286 4.68 11.98 -5.23
N ASP A 287 5.10 10.72 -5.11
CA ASP A 287 6.37 10.34 -4.50
C ASP A 287 7.57 10.77 -5.36
N VAL A 288 7.48 10.55 -6.69
CA VAL A 288 8.51 11.01 -7.64
C VAL A 288 8.63 12.53 -7.60
N ILE A 289 7.50 13.25 -7.56
CA ILE A 289 7.49 14.71 -7.46
C ILE A 289 8.13 15.18 -6.15
N ASN A 290 7.85 14.53 -5.01
CA ASN A 290 8.51 14.83 -3.74
C ASN A 290 10.03 14.63 -3.84
N ALA A 291 10.48 13.49 -4.39
CA ALA A 291 11.90 13.19 -4.52
C ALA A 291 12.64 14.21 -5.43
N LYS A 292 12.00 14.66 -6.53
CA LYS A 292 12.51 15.76 -7.36
C LYS A 292 12.61 17.08 -6.58
N GLY A 293 11.62 17.38 -5.74
CA GLY A 293 11.67 18.52 -4.83
C GLY A 293 12.83 18.44 -3.83
N VAL A 294 13.16 17.24 -3.32
CA VAL A 294 14.32 17.03 -2.43
C VAL A 294 15.63 17.30 -3.16
N VAL A 295 15.78 16.87 -4.43
CA VAL A 295 16.95 17.23 -5.25
C VAL A 295 17.07 18.75 -5.38
N ALA A 296 15.98 19.45 -5.71
CA ALA A 296 15.96 20.91 -5.83
C ALA A 296 16.33 21.61 -4.50
N LEU A 297 15.79 21.14 -3.37
CA LEU A 297 16.11 21.64 -2.03
C LEU A 297 17.60 21.52 -1.70
N ARG A 298 18.24 20.42 -2.09
CA ARG A 298 19.67 20.19 -1.86
C ARG A 298 20.58 21.02 -2.77
N LYS A 299 20.05 21.51 -3.89
CA LYS A 299 20.70 22.47 -4.80
C LYS A 299 20.44 23.94 -4.44
N ASP A 300 19.79 24.21 -3.31
CA ASP A 300 19.33 25.55 -2.89
C ASP A 300 18.32 26.20 -3.89
N ASP A 301 17.70 25.41 -4.77
CA ASP A 301 16.61 25.87 -5.63
C ASP A 301 15.28 25.77 -4.88
N PHE A 302 15.09 26.70 -3.94
CA PHE A 302 13.92 26.73 -3.08
C PHE A 302 12.62 26.96 -3.85
N LYS A 303 12.67 27.68 -4.98
CA LYS A 303 11.49 27.96 -5.79
C LYS A 303 10.96 26.67 -6.42
N THR A 304 11.84 25.90 -7.08
CA THR A 304 11.46 24.62 -7.67
C THR A 304 11.08 23.60 -6.60
N ALA A 305 11.83 23.56 -5.48
CA ALA A 305 11.53 22.67 -4.36
C ALA A 305 10.11 22.92 -3.80
N GLU A 306 9.76 24.17 -3.54
CA GLU A 306 8.43 24.54 -3.05
C GLU A 306 7.31 24.10 -4.02
N GLN A 307 7.48 24.35 -5.33
CA GLN A 307 6.52 23.95 -6.35
C GLN A 307 6.31 22.43 -6.34
N CYS A 308 7.38 21.65 -6.32
CA CYS A 308 7.31 20.19 -6.25
C CYS A 308 6.59 19.72 -4.98
N PHE A 309 6.95 20.25 -3.80
CA PHE A 309 6.35 19.79 -2.55
C PHE A 309 4.86 20.13 -2.45
N ARG A 310 4.45 21.31 -2.94
CA ARG A 310 3.03 21.68 -3.02
C ARG A 310 2.26 20.80 -4.01
N GLN A 311 2.87 20.45 -5.15
CA GLN A 311 2.25 19.58 -6.15
C GLN A 311 2.13 18.13 -5.67
N SER A 312 3.14 17.61 -4.97
CA SER A 312 3.15 16.25 -4.44
C SER A 312 2.07 16.02 -3.39
N GLY A 313 2.01 16.87 -2.35
CA GLY A 313 0.99 16.77 -1.30
C GLY A 313 1.10 15.55 -0.37
N THR A 314 2.11 14.68 -0.51
CA THR A 314 2.37 13.59 0.44
C THR A 314 2.77 14.12 1.82
N ASP A 315 2.76 13.27 2.84
CA ASP A 315 3.13 13.69 4.19
C ASP A 315 4.63 14.04 4.28
N GLU A 316 5.48 13.30 3.57
CA GLU A 316 6.89 13.62 3.38
C GLU A 316 7.07 14.97 2.65
N ALA A 317 6.28 15.22 1.60
CA ALA A 317 6.32 16.48 0.88
C ALA A 317 5.91 17.67 1.75
N LYS A 318 4.91 17.52 2.63
CA LYS A 318 4.54 18.57 3.60
C LYS A 318 5.67 18.87 4.58
N ALA A 319 6.37 17.84 5.08
CA ALA A 319 7.54 18.03 5.93
C ALA A 319 8.66 18.79 5.20
N ASN A 320 8.87 18.47 3.92
CA ASN A 320 9.85 19.12 3.08
C ASN A 320 9.45 20.56 2.70
N LEU A 321 8.15 20.81 2.46
CA LEU A 321 7.60 22.15 2.25
C LEU A 321 7.88 23.03 3.47
N GLY A 322 7.60 22.54 4.68
CA GLY A 322 7.92 23.26 5.91
C GLY A 322 9.41 23.61 6.04
N THR A 323 10.30 22.75 5.54
CA THR A 323 11.75 23.02 5.49
C THR A 323 12.08 24.19 4.57
N VAL A 324 11.51 24.22 3.37
CA VAL A 324 11.68 25.34 2.42
C VAL A 324 11.10 26.64 2.98
N LEU A 325 9.91 26.57 3.60
CA LEU A 325 9.26 27.74 4.19
C LEU A 325 10.09 28.35 5.33
N ILE A 326 10.75 27.52 6.17
CA ILE A 326 11.72 28.02 7.16
C ILE A 326 12.91 28.70 6.47
N LEU A 327 13.50 28.07 5.44
CA LEU A 327 14.67 28.62 4.76
C LEU A 327 14.39 29.92 3.99
N THR A 328 13.13 30.14 3.60
CA THR A 328 12.68 31.32 2.86
C THR A 328 12.01 32.37 3.74
N GLY A 329 11.98 32.19 5.06
CA GLY A 329 11.45 33.16 6.02
C GLY A 329 9.92 33.16 6.18
N GLN A 330 9.21 32.21 5.58
CA GLN A 330 7.75 32.07 5.64
C GLN A 330 7.31 31.29 6.89
N TYR A 331 7.71 31.77 8.07
CA TYR A 331 7.63 31.01 9.33
C TYR A 331 6.19 30.68 9.77
N GLU A 332 5.24 31.59 9.59
CA GLU A 332 3.83 31.33 9.94
C GLU A 332 3.23 30.21 9.08
N GLU A 333 3.54 30.19 7.79
CA GLU A 333 3.10 29.09 6.94
C GLU A 333 3.83 27.79 7.28
N ALA A 334 5.14 27.86 7.55
CA ALA A 334 5.90 26.69 8.00
C ALA A 334 5.28 26.06 9.26
N ALA A 335 4.94 26.88 10.27
CA ALA A 335 4.33 26.42 11.50
C ALA A 335 2.95 25.77 11.28
N ARG A 336 2.16 26.28 10.33
CA ARG A 336 0.87 25.71 9.93
C ARG A 336 1.02 24.37 9.20
N VAL A 337 1.92 24.30 8.21
CA VAL A 337 2.16 23.09 7.43
C VAL A 337 2.75 21.96 8.29
N LEU A 338 3.56 22.32 9.30
CA LEU A 338 4.23 21.39 10.21
C LEU A 338 3.44 21.10 11.51
N GLU A 339 2.18 21.54 11.61
CA GLU A 339 1.39 21.52 12.87
C GLU A 339 1.15 20.12 13.44
N GLN A 340 1.16 19.08 12.62
CA GLN A 340 1.00 17.68 13.03
C GLN A 340 2.11 16.81 12.43
N PRO A 341 3.31 16.75 13.06
CA PRO A 341 4.41 15.99 12.50
C PRO A 341 4.10 14.49 12.53
N LYS A 342 3.92 13.89 11.35
CA LYS A 342 4.20 12.46 11.18
C LYS A 342 5.72 12.32 11.03
N GLY A 343 6.39 11.76 12.05
CA GLY A 343 7.85 11.58 12.06
C GLY A 343 8.62 12.53 12.99
N CYS A 344 9.75 13.06 12.53
CA CYS A 344 10.66 13.84 13.37
C CYS A 344 10.08 15.22 13.73
N CYS A 345 9.91 15.52 15.02
CA CYS A 345 9.37 16.80 15.49
C CYS A 345 10.30 18.01 15.31
N HIS A 346 11.56 17.83 14.92
CA HIS A 346 12.59 18.90 14.94
C HIS A 346 12.19 20.16 14.17
N ASN A 347 11.81 20.04 12.89
CA ASN A 347 11.44 21.20 12.08
C ASN A 347 10.13 21.84 12.55
N SER A 348 9.18 21.06 13.08
CA SER A 348 7.94 21.59 13.68
C SER A 348 8.23 22.44 14.91
N VAL A 349 9.08 21.95 15.82
CA VAL A 349 9.51 22.69 17.03
C VAL A 349 10.22 23.98 16.60
N LEU A 350 11.12 23.90 15.64
CA LEU A 350 11.84 25.07 15.13
C LEU A 350 10.88 26.11 14.52
N ALA A 351 9.94 25.70 13.67
CA ALA A 351 8.95 26.61 13.09
C ALA A 351 8.15 27.34 14.17
N LEU A 352 7.73 26.64 15.23
CA LEU A 352 7.00 27.23 16.35
C LEU A 352 7.85 28.23 17.15
N ILE A 353 9.15 27.95 17.36
CA ILE A 353 10.10 28.90 17.97
C ILE A 353 10.24 30.17 17.12
N LEU A 354 10.30 30.02 15.79
CA LEU A 354 10.44 31.14 14.85
C LEU A 354 9.19 32.02 14.79
N THR A 355 8.03 31.48 15.19
CA THR A 355 6.76 32.24 15.35
C THR A 355 6.45 32.62 16.80
N ASP A 356 7.42 32.49 17.71
CA ASP A 356 7.28 32.78 19.14
C ASP A 356 6.16 32.01 19.89
N LYS A 357 5.76 30.85 19.36
CA LYS A 357 4.75 29.95 19.96
C LYS A 357 5.42 28.97 20.93
N LEU A 358 6.15 29.49 21.90
CA LEU A 358 7.09 28.75 22.75
C LEU A 358 6.45 27.59 23.54
N ASP A 359 5.27 27.80 24.14
CA ASP A 359 4.57 26.75 24.89
C ASP A 359 4.09 25.60 23.99
N LYS A 360 3.66 25.92 22.77
CA LYS A 360 3.31 24.91 21.76
C LYS A 360 4.57 24.18 21.30
N ALA A 361 5.66 24.90 21.04
CA ALA A 361 6.94 24.31 20.67
C ALA A 361 7.45 23.31 21.70
N LEU A 362 7.36 23.65 22.99
CA LEU A 362 7.77 22.78 24.09
C LEU A 362 6.92 21.50 24.15
N LYS A 363 5.60 21.60 23.97
CA LYS A 363 4.68 20.44 23.91
C LYS A 363 4.95 19.56 22.69
N THR A 364 5.30 20.14 21.55
CA THR A 364 5.66 19.41 20.32
C THR A 364 7.02 18.71 20.43
N ALA A 365 7.92 19.16 21.30
CA ALA A 365 9.27 18.63 21.44
C ALA A 365 9.34 17.30 22.22
N HIS A 366 8.92 16.21 21.58
CA HIS A 366 8.74 14.91 22.24
C HIS A 366 9.91 13.91 22.11
N CYS A 367 10.86 14.11 21.18
CA CYS A 367 11.93 13.13 20.94
C CYS A 367 13.24 13.43 21.72
N GLY A 368 14.10 12.42 21.87
CA GLY A 368 15.38 12.51 22.59
C GLY A 368 16.59 12.95 21.75
N ASP A 369 16.40 13.40 20.51
CA ASP A 369 17.46 13.89 19.63
C ASP A 369 18.20 15.09 20.27
N PRO A 370 19.55 15.09 20.36
CA PRO A 370 20.33 16.22 20.85
C PRO A 370 19.96 17.57 20.23
N LYS A 371 19.56 17.59 18.95
CA LYS A 371 19.11 18.81 18.28
C LYS A 371 17.79 19.34 18.83
N VAL A 372 16.88 18.47 19.26
CA VAL A 372 15.62 18.87 19.91
C VAL A 372 15.87 19.34 21.34
N TRP A 373 16.83 18.74 22.06
CA TRP A 373 17.27 19.28 23.35
C TRP A 373 17.86 20.69 23.21
N TYR A 374 18.60 20.97 22.15
CA TYR A 374 19.08 22.31 21.84
C TYR A 374 17.93 23.30 21.63
N LEU A 375 16.89 22.91 20.87
CA LEU A 375 15.69 23.73 20.69
C LEU A 375 14.94 23.97 22.02
N LYS A 376 14.90 22.98 22.93
CA LYS A 376 14.36 23.15 24.29
C LYS A 376 15.18 24.16 25.11
N ALA A 377 16.50 24.17 24.96
CA ALA A 377 17.34 25.19 25.59
C ALA A 377 17.02 26.59 25.05
N ILE A 378 16.81 26.76 23.74
CA ILE A 378 16.38 28.04 23.15
C ILE A 378 15.02 28.47 23.72
N ILE A 379 14.06 27.54 23.81
CA ILE A 379 12.75 27.82 24.42
C ILE A 379 12.93 28.30 25.87
N ALA A 380 13.74 27.60 26.67
CA ALA A 380 14.01 27.97 28.06
C ALA A 380 14.69 29.34 28.18
N ALA A 381 15.65 29.65 27.30
CA ALA A 381 16.33 30.93 27.27
C ALA A 381 15.35 32.09 26.98
N ARG A 382 14.52 31.94 25.95
CA ARG A 382 13.49 32.95 25.61
C ARG A 382 12.42 33.11 26.71
N GLN A 383 12.20 32.08 27.52
CA GLN A 383 11.31 32.12 28.68
C GLN A 383 11.99 32.59 29.98
N GLY A 384 13.30 32.91 29.96
CA GLY A 384 14.04 33.34 31.16
C GLY A 384 14.35 32.22 32.17
N LYS A 385 14.22 30.94 31.79
CA LYS A 385 14.38 29.78 32.68
C LYS A 385 15.83 29.27 32.69
N ALA A 386 16.72 29.99 33.38
CA ALA A 386 18.16 29.71 33.37
C ALA A 386 18.54 28.26 33.77
N ALA A 387 17.89 27.67 34.78
CA ALA A 387 18.14 26.30 35.20
C ALA A 387 17.80 25.27 34.09
N ASP A 388 16.74 25.53 33.34
CA ASP A 388 16.31 24.68 32.23
C ASP A 388 17.23 24.82 31.01
N VAL A 389 17.82 26.00 30.78
CA VAL A 389 18.82 26.21 29.71
C VAL A 389 20.00 25.25 29.92
N LYS A 390 20.61 25.28 31.11
CA LYS A 390 21.75 24.41 31.45
C LYS A 390 21.40 22.93 31.29
N THR A 391 20.30 22.51 31.91
CA THR A 391 19.85 21.11 31.88
C THR A 391 19.60 20.60 30.45
N ASN A 392 19.05 21.43 29.57
CA ASN A 392 18.80 21.06 28.19
C ASN A 392 20.07 21.08 27.33
N LEU A 393 20.98 22.03 27.55
CA LEU A 393 22.27 22.10 26.85
C LEU A 393 23.18 20.91 27.19
N GLU A 394 23.23 20.48 28.45
CA GLU A 394 23.96 19.27 28.86
C GLU A 394 23.50 18.03 28.05
N LYS A 395 22.20 17.90 27.78
CA LYS A 395 21.65 16.83 26.93
C LYS A 395 21.97 17.03 25.45
N ALA A 396 21.97 18.27 24.97
CA ALA A 396 22.30 18.61 23.59
C ALA A 396 23.79 18.37 23.26
N PHE A 397 24.70 18.57 24.23
CA PHE A 397 26.15 18.44 24.06
C PHE A 397 26.65 17.01 23.86
N LYS A 398 25.75 16.01 23.94
CA LYS A 398 26.01 14.68 23.36
C LYS A 398 26.39 14.77 21.87
N ASN A 399 26.00 15.85 21.18
CA ASN A 399 26.56 16.24 19.90
C ASN A 399 27.59 17.40 20.09
N PRO A 400 28.89 17.16 19.85
CA PRO A 400 29.93 18.18 20.00
C PRO A 400 29.73 19.45 19.17
N GLN A 401 29.14 19.34 17.96
CA GLN A 401 28.87 20.49 17.09
C GLN A 401 27.86 21.46 17.72
N LEU A 402 26.93 20.95 18.54
CA LEU A 402 25.98 21.78 19.26
C LEU A 402 26.64 22.53 20.43
N LYS A 403 27.70 21.96 21.03
CA LYS A 403 28.51 22.65 22.04
C LYS A 403 29.26 23.83 21.47
N GLU A 404 29.93 23.61 20.33
CA GLU A 404 30.63 24.68 19.60
C GLU A 404 29.67 25.79 19.16
N ARG A 405 28.48 25.41 18.69
CA ARG A 405 27.43 26.36 18.32
C ARG A 405 26.96 27.19 19.52
N ALA A 406 26.61 26.55 20.65
CA ALA A 406 26.10 27.22 21.85
C ALA A 406 27.02 28.34 22.35
N ALA A 407 28.34 28.13 22.28
CA ALA A 407 29.33 29.14 22.70
C ALA A 407 29.29 30.45 21.89
N ARG A 408 28.62 30.46 20.73
CA ARG A 408 28.50 31.62 19.82
C ARG A 408 27.05 31.96 19.50
N ASP A 409 26.09 31.24 20.08
CA ASP A 409 24.67 31.43 19.77
C ASP A 409 24.11 32.56 20.64
N ILE A 410 23.56 33.58 19.99
CA ILE A 410 23.03 34.78 20.68
C ILE A 410 21.86 34.43 21.60
N GLU A 411 21.16 33.31 21.35
CA GLU A 411 20.11 32.79 22.23
C GLU A 411 20.63 32.51 23.65
N PHE A 412 21.94 32.30 23.82
CA PHE A 412 22.56 31.94 25.10
C PHE A 412 23.53 32.96 25.67
N ALA A 413 23.63 34.16 25.09
CA ALA A 413 24.63 35.16 25.49
C ALA A 413 24.53 35.62 26.97
N GLY A 414 23.37 35.45 27.61
CA GLY A 414 23.12 35.78 29.02
C GLY A 414 23.15 34.59 29.98
N TYR A 415 23.58 33.40 29.55
CA TYR A 415 23.51 32.17 30.34
C TYR A 415 24.88 31.53 30.54
N GLU A 416 25.11 30.99 31.75
CA GLU A 416 26.27 30.15 32.05
C GLU A 416 25.87 28.67 31.97
N PHE A 417 26.67 27.85 31.28
CA PHE A 417 26.38 26.42 31.06
C PHE A 417 27.63 25.58 30.85
#